data_AF-A0A2M9P0F1-F1
#
_entry.id   AF-A0A2M9P0F1-F1
#
_cell.length_a   1.000
_cell.length_b   1.000
_cell.length_c   1.000
_cell.angle_alpha   90.00
_cell.angle_beta   90.00
_cell.angle_gamma   90.00
#
_symmetry.space_group_name_H-M   'P 1'
#
loop_
_entity.id
_entity.type
_entity.pdbx_description
1 polymer ?
#
loop_
_entity_poly.entity_id
_entity_poly.type
_entity_poly.pdbx_seq_one_letter_code
_entity_poly.pdbx_strand_id
1 'polypeptide(L)' 'MQSGSFSVRNSEFKKDPDWAAAIAAYEWIQQIKNNFAASDDFRIDQVIYNGENDITELVKSVKPKYSE' A
#
# COMPACT_ATOMS: atom_id res chain seq x y z
N MET A 1 -1.05 10.21 -13.78
CA MET A 1 -1.34 9.10 -12.85
C MET A 1 -0.26 8.03 -13.05
N GLN A 2 0.41 7.59 -12.00
CA GLN A 2 1.34 6.46 -12.03
C GLN A 2 0.60 5.21 -11.54
N SER A 3 0.81 4.08 -12.19
CA SER A 3 0.21 2.79 -11.84
C SER A 3 1.29 1.73 -11.70
N GLY A 4 1.07 0.76 -10.84
CA GLY A 4 1.93 -0.41 -10.74
C GLY A 4 1.31 -1.48 -9.84
N SER A 5 2.10 -2.50 -9.52
CA SER A 5 1.64 -3.66 -8.77
C SER A 5 2.58 -3.98 -7.61
N PHE A 6 2.01 -4.56 -6.57
CA PHE A 6 2.71 -5.04 -5.38
C PHE A 6 2.39 -6.52 -5.16
N SER A 7 3.30 -7.23 -4.51
CA SER A 7 3.15 -8.64 -4.19
C SER A 7 2.86 -8.81 -2.70
N VAL A 8 1.93 -9.70 -2.34
CA VAL A 8 1.57 -9.99 -0.95
C VAL A 8 2.12 -11.36 -0.53
N ARG A 9 2.62 -11.46 0.70
CA ARG A 9 3.02 -12.75 1.28
C ARG A 9 1.79 -13.61 1.57
N ASN A 10 1.76 -14.80 0.97
CA ASN A 10 0.62 -15.72 1.07
C ASN A 10 0.28 -16.12 2.52
N SER A 11 1.28 -16.22 3.40
CA SER A 11 1.07 -16.58 4.81
C SER A 11 0.34 -15.51 5.63
N GLU A 12 0.56 -14.23 5.33
CA GLU A 12 -0.11 -13.10 5.98
C GLU A 12 -1.48 -12.86 5.35
N PHE A 13 -1.56 -12.97 4.02
CA PHE A 13 -2.81 -12.86 3.27
C PHE A 13 -3.86 -13.88 3.72
N LYS A 14 -3.48 -15.12 4.04
CA LYS A 14 -4.42 -16.13 4.56
C LYS A 14 -5.02 -15.79 5.92
N LYS A 15 -4.38 -14.91 6.71
CA LYS A 15 -4.86 -14.53 8.05
C LYS A 15 -5.79 -13.32 7.97
N ASP A 16 -5.35 -12.30 7.25
CA ASP A 16 -6.09 -11.07 7.03
C ASP A 16 -5.72 -10.54 5.64
N PRO A 17 -6.52 -10.88 4.60
CA PRO A 17 -6.25 -10.51 3.22
C PRO A 17 -6.11 -9.00 3.01
N ASP A 18 -7.06 -8.23 3.56
CA ASP A 18 -7.13 -6.78 3.41
C ASP A 18 -5.94 -6.11 4.08
N TRP A 19 -5.64 -6.49 5.33
CA TRP A 19 -4.52 -5.92 6.07
C TRP A 19 -3.17 -6.26 5.43
N ALA A 20 -2.98 -7.51 4.98
CA ALA A 20 -1.76 -7.93 4.31
C ALA A 20 -1.57 -7.20 2.97
N ALA A 21 -2.65 -7.02 2.19
CA ALA A 21 -2.61 -6.25 0.96
C ALA A 21 -2.33 -4.77 1.23
N ALA A 22 -2.92 -4.20 2.29
CA ALA A 22 -2.70 -2.80 2.66
C ALA A 22 -1.25 -2.52 3.08
N ILE A 23 -0.63 -3.40 3.87
CA ILE A 23 0.79 -3.26 4.22
C ILE A 23 1.67 -3.33 2.96
N ALA A 24 1.47 -4.34 2.11
CA ALA A 24 2.29 -4.51 0.91
C ALA A 24 2.14 -3.34 -0.07
N ALA A 25 0.92 -2.82 -0.25
CA ALA A 25 0.67 -1.63 -1.04
C ALA A 25 1.37 -0.40 -0.45
N TYR A 26 1.27 -0.19 0.87
CA TYR A 26 1.91 0.92 1.55
C TYR A 26 3.43 0.89 1.38
N GLU A 27 4.07 -0.26 1.59
CA GLU A 27 5.52 -0.43 1.40
C GLU A 27 5.96 -0.13 -0.03
N TRP A 28 5.22 -0.62 -1.02
CA TRP A 28 5.50 -0.36 -2.43
C TRP A 28 5.36 1.14 -2.78
N ILE A 29 4.32 1.80 -2.27
CA ILE A 29 4.11 3.25 -2.43
C ILE A 29 5.28 4.04 -1.84
N GLN A 30 5.75 3.67 -0.64
CA GLN A 30 6.91 4.33 -0.01
C GLN A 30 8.19 4.18 -0.85
N GLN A 31 8.42 3.01 -1.46
CA GLN A 31 9.55 2.81 -2.37
C GLN A 31 9.46 3.72 -3.60
N ILE A 32 8.27 3.90 -4.16
CA ILE A 32 8.07 4.86 -5.26
C ILE A 32 8.38 6.28 -4.80
N LYS A 33 7.86 6.71 -3.64
CA LYS A 33 8.11 8.06 -3.12
C LYS A 33 9.61 8.34 -2.99
N ASN A 34 10.35 7.40 -2.40
CA ASN A 34 11.80 7.53 -2.22
C ASN A 34 12.57 7.51 -3.55
N ASN A 35 12.19 6.64 -4.50
CA ASN A 35 12.91 6.49 -5.76
C ASN A 35 12.69 7.65 -6.73
N PHE A 36 11.50 8.25 -6.72
CA PHE A 36 11.14 9.32 -7.66
C PHE A 36 11.31 10.73 -7.07
N ALA A 37 11.89 10.87 -5.86
CA ALA A 37 11.90 12.12 -5.10
C ALA A 37 10.51 12.78 -5.13
N ALA A 38 9.46 11.96 -4.99
CA ALA A 38 8.10 12.42 -5.17
C ALA A 38 7.82 13.54 -4.17
N SER A 39 7.28 14.65 -4.67
CA SER A 39 6.94 15.82 -3.85
C SER A 39 6.09 15.43 -2.64
N ASP A 40 6.18 16.23 -1.57
CA ASP A 40 5.38 16.05 -0.34
C ASP A 40 3.87 15.94 -0.62
N ASP A 41 3.39 16.47 -1.75
CA ASP A 41 2.01 16.39 -2.23
C ASP A 41 1.57 15.02 -2.79
N PHE A 42 2.32 13.94 -2.55
CA PHE A 42 1.94 12.60 -2.99
C PHE A 42 0.60 12.16 -2.36
N ARG A 43 -0.38 11.85 -3.21
CA ARG A 43 -1.71 11.37 -2.82
C ARG A 43 -1.97 9.98 -3.33
N ILE A 44 -2.60 9.17 -2.49
CA ILE A 44 -3.08 7.83 -2.85
C ILE A 44 -4.54 7.99 -3.28
N ASP A 45 -4.77 7.93 -4.60
CA ASP A 45 -6.11 8.06 -5.16
C ASP A 45 -6.90 6.76 -5.02
N GLN A 46 -6.29 5.62 -5.34
CA GLN A 46 -6.94 4.30 -5.30
C GLN A 46 -5.94 3.16 -5.13
N VAL A 47 -6.33 2.14 -4.37
CA VAL A 47 -5.63 0.85 -4.26
C VAL A 47 -6.64 -0.29 -4.29
N ILE A 48 -6.57 -1.12 -5.34
CA ILE A 48 -7.41 -2.31 -5.52
C ILE A 48 -6.54 -3.55 -5.58
N TYR A 49 -6.93 -4.62 -4.89
CA TYR A 49 -6.35 -5.95 -5.07
C TYR A 49 -7.37 -6.97 -5.58
N ASN A 50 -6.89 -7.98 -6.31
CA ASN A 50 -7.71 -8.99 -7.00
C ASN A 50 -8.79 -8.41 -7.94
N GLY A 51 -8.68 -7.15 -8.33
CA GLY A 51 -9.57 -6.48 -9.29
C GLY A 51 -10.88 -5.95 -8.70
N GLU A 52 -11.20 -6.23 -7.44
CA GLU A 52 -12.50 -5.87 -6.84
C GLU A 52 -12.42 -5.29 -5.42
N ASN A 53 -11.34 -5.58 -4.67
CA ASN A 53 -11.24 -5.21 -3.27
C ASN A 53 -10.53 -3.86 -3.13
N ASP A 54 -11.29 -2.81 -2.87
CA ASP A 54 -10.77 -1.46 -2.62
C ASP A 54 -10.29 -1.34 -1.16
N ILE A 55 -8.98 -1.14 -1.00
CA ILE A 55 -8.30 -1.02 0.30
C ILE A 55 -7.70 0.39 0.49
N THR A 56 -8.14 1.37 -0.28
CA THR A 56 -7.55 2.72 -0.31
C THR A 56 -7.48 3.35 1.07
N GLU A 57 -8.59 3.34 1.81
CA GLU A 57 -8.64 3.92 3.16
C GLU A 57 -7.84 3.10 4.17
N LEU A 58 -7.77 1.78 3.98
CA LEU A 58 -6.97 0.91 4.83
C LEU A 58 -5.48 1.21 4.67
N VAL A 59 -5.00 1.37 3.44
CA VAL A 59 -3.62 1.79 3.14
C VAL A 59 -3.28 3.14 3.75
N LYS A 60 -4.20 4.12 3.70
CA LYS A 60 -4.02 5.43 4.35
C LYS A 60 -3.93 5.33 5.87
N SER A 61 -4.58 4.33 6.47
CA SER A 61 -4.55 4.06 7.91
C SER A 61 -3.32 3.28 8.38
N VAL A 62 -2.56 2.67 7.47
CA VAL A 62 -1.30 1.98 7.79
C VAL A 62 -0.32 3.02 8.32
N LYS A 63 -0.26 3.15 9.65
CA LYS A 63 0.80 3.90 10.30
C LYS A 63 2.07 3.06 10.19
N PRO A 64 3.20 3.63 9.71
CA PRO A 64 4.46 2.95 9.88
C PRO A 64 4.65 2.71 11.38
N LYS A 65 4.97 1.49 11.79
CA LYS A 65 5.35 1.15 13.17
C LYS A 65 6.74 1.71 13.52
N TYR A 66 6.96 2.98 13.22
CA TYR A 66 8.10 3.76 13.67
C TYR A 66 7.55 4.99 14.39
N SER A 67 7.15 4.76 15.65
CA SER A 67 7.05 5.79 16.67
C SER A 67 7.90 5.31 17.84
N GLU A 68 9.05 5.97 18.01
CA GLU A 68 10.01 6.04 19.13
C GLU A 68 10.25 4.80 20.01
#